data_AF-A0ABD1W067-F1
#
_entry.id   AF-A0ABD1W067-F1
#
_cell.length_a   1.000
_cell.length_b   1.000
_cell.length_c   1.000
_cell.angle_alpha   90.00
_cell.angle_beta   90.00
_cell.angle_gamma   90.00
#
_symmetry.space_group_name_H-M   'P 1'
#
loop_
_entity.id
_entity.type
_entity.pdbx_description
1 polymer ?
#
loop_
_entity_poly.entity_id
_entity_poly.type
_entity_poly.pdbx_seq_one_letter_code
_entity_poly.pdbx_strand_id
1 'polypeptide(L)'
;MCSLEKGVELDCQWIEFDDVRYHIQASVKNPNLLVLSVSLPTPPPETVFFGGLPPEAIEAIKAAYGMVVHILDPSKDGFNLTVKLNLSKLPPEEGSTELPF
;
A
#
# COMPACT_ATOMS: atom_id res chain seq x y z
N MET A 1 -10.56 5.23 -10.32
CA MET A 1 -11.82 4.50 -10.62
C MET A 1 -11.78 3.16 -9.91
N CYS A 2 -12.91 2.69 -9.36
CA CYS A 2 -12.98 1.43 -8.61
C CYS A 2 -13.89 0.44 -9.33
N SER A 3 -13.46 -0.81 -9.41
CA SER A 3 -14.14 -1.92 -10.05
C SER A 3 -14.29 -3.09 -9.09
N LEU A 4 -15.41 -3.80 -9.22
CA LEU A 4 -15.74 -5.02 -8.48
C LEU A 4 -15.62 -6.20 -9.47
N GLU A 5 -14.46 -6.84 -9.55
CA GLU A 5 -14.20 -7.94 -10.50
C GLU A 5 -14.31 -9.32 -9.83
N LYS A 6 -14.65 -10.35 -10.62
CA LYS A 6 -14.92 -11.70 -10.13
C LYS A 6 -13.63 -12.39 -9.64
N GLY A 7 -13.30 -12.22 -8.36
CA GLY A 7 -12.15 -12.83 -7.69
C GLY A 7 -11.32 -11.85 -6.84
N VAL A 8 -11.39 -10.55 -7.15
CA VAL A 8 -10.86 -9.41 -6.39
C VAL A 8 -11.99 -8.40 -6.35
N GLU A 9 -12.71 -8.38 -5.23
CA GLU A 9 -13.94 -7.59 -5.15
C GLU A 9 -13.68 -6.09 -4.97
N LEU A 10 -12.45 -5.70 -4.63
CA LEU A 10 -12.05 -4.31 -4.66
C LEU A 10 -10.82 -4.19 -5.54
N ASP A 11 -10.94 -3.54 -6.69
CA ASP A 11 -9.81 -3.08 -7.51
C ASP A 11 -9.97 -1.57 -7.73
N CYS A 12 -9.22 -0.78 -6.97
CA CYS A 12 -9.34 0.67 -6.94
C CYS A 12 -8.04 1.32 -7.40
N GLN A 13 -8.17 2.24 -8.34
CA GLN A 13 -7.11 3.19 -8.68
C GLN A 13 -7.44 4.57 -8.12
N TRP A 14 -6.50 5.14 -7.38
CA TRP A 14 -6.57 6.48 -6.81
C TRP A 14 -5.35 7.29 -7.20
N ILE A 15 -5.54 8.58 -7.45
CA ILE A 15 -4.45 9.51 -7.75
C ILE A 15 -4.54 10.64 -6.73
N GLU A 16 -3.45 10.91 -6.04
CA GLU A 16 -3.32 11.99 -5.06
C GLU A 16 -2.54 13.18 -5.63
N PHE A 17 -2.42 14.24 -4.84
CA PHE A 17 -1.58 15.39 -5.16
C PHE A 17 -0.15 14.93 -5.53
N ASP A 18 0.48 15.67 -6.44
CA ASP A 18 1.82 15.36 -6.98
C ASP A 18 1.89 14.07 -7.84
N ASP A 19 0.77 13.66 -8.45
CA ASP A 19 0.68 12.51 -9.37
C ASP A 19 1.04 11.15 -8.72
N VAL A 20 0.92 11.04 -7.40
CA VAL A 20 1.09 9.75 -6.71
C VAL A 20 -0.09 8.84 -7.05
N ARG A 21 0.20 7.63 -7.54
CA ARG A 21 -0.82 6.67 -8.02
C ARG A 21 -0.87 5.46 -7.12
N TYR A 22 -2.05 5.16 -6.61
CA TYR A 22 -2.33 4.00 -5.78
C TYR A 22 -3.16 3.00 -6.56
N HIS A 23 -2.79 1.73 -6.44
CA HIS A 23 -3.61 0.60 -6.86
C HIS A 23 -3.87 -0.31 -5.67
N ILE A 24 -5.14 -0.39 -5.28
CA ILE A 24 -5.61 -1.08 -4.07
C ILE A 24 -6.41 -2.29 -4.51
N GLN A 25 -6.01 -3.47 -4.05
CA GLN A 25 -6.67 -4.74 -4.37
C GLN A 25 -7.05 -5.50 -3.09
N ALA A 26 -8.30 -5.95 -2.99
CA ALA A 26 -8.77 -6.82 -1.92
C ALA A 26 -9.73 -7.90 -2.44
N SER A 27 -9.82 -9.04 -1.74
CA SER A 27 -10.65 -10.18 -2.14
C SER A 27 -11.39 -10.75 -0.94
N VAL A 28 -12.67 -11.12 -1.09
CA VAL A 28 -13.42 -11.78 0.00
C VAL A 28 -12.88 -13.16 0.36
N LYS A 29 -12.08 -13.77 -0.52
CA LYS A 29 -11.42 -15.05 -0.20
C LYS A 29 -10.44 -14.89 0.95
N ASN A 30 -9.82 -13.71 1.04
CA ASN A 30 -8.85 -13.35 2.06
C ASN A 30 -9.13 -11.91 2.53
N PRO A 31 -10.19 -11.69 3.31
CA PRO A 31 -10.65 -10.33 3.66
C PRO A 31 -9.65 -9.59 4.56
N ASN A 32 -8.76 -10.32 5.23
CA ASN A 32 -7.69 -9.77 6.05
C ASN A 32 -6.45 -9.37 5.24
N LEU A 33 -6.43 -9.59 3.91
CA LEU A 33 -5.27 -9.29 3.08
C LEU A 33 -5.64 -8.22 2.04
N LEU A 34 -4.93 -7.10 2.08
CA LEU A 34 -5.01 -6.04 1.09
C LEU A 34 -3.68 -5.92 0.36
N VAL A 35 -3.70 -5.77 -0.96
CA VAL A 35 -2.51 -5.46 -1.76
C VAL A 35 -2.55 -3.99 -2.13
N LEU A 36 -1.49 -3.26 -1.81
CA LEU A 36 -1.32 -1.85 -2.15
C LEU A 36 -0.09 -1.71 -3.03
N SER A 37 -0.27 -1.17 -4.24
CA SER A 37 0.84 -0.76 -5.10
C SER A 37 0.85 0.76 -5.23
N VAL A 38 2.02 1.37 -5.12
CA VAL A 38 2.23 2.82 -5.14
C VAL A 38 3.24 3.16 -6.23
N SER A 39 2.85 4.06 -7.10
CA SER A 39 3.72 4.69 -8.11
C SER A 39 3.94 6.13 -7.68
N LEU A 40 5.20 6.53 -7.60
CA LEU A 40 5.62 7.88 -7.26
C LEU A 40 5.89 8.66 -8.56
N PRO A 41 5.72 9.99 -8.55
CA PRO A 41 6.11 10.82 -9.67
C PRO A 41 7.59 10.62 -9.99
N THR A 42 7.94 10.84 -11.26
CA THR A 42 9.34 10.82 -11.68
C THR A 42 10.13 11.81 -10.83
N PRO A 43 11.16 11.34 -10.12
CA PRO A 43 11.91 12.20 -9.23
C PRO A 43 12.72 13.21 -10.05
N PRO A 44 13.24 14.29 -9.42
CA PRO A 44 14.16 15.19 -10.09
C PRO A 44 15.36 14.43 -10.66
N PRO A 45 16.03 14.95 -11.71
CA PRO A 45 17.17 14.27 -12.35
C PRO A 45 18.31 13.90 -11.39
N GLU A 46 18.40 14.61 -10.26
CA GLU A 46 19.41 14.43 -9.22
C GLU A 46 19.09 13.27 -8.27
N THR A 47 17.88 12.72 -8.34
CA THR A 47 17.40 11.61 -7.51
C THR A 47 17.17 10.38 -8.38
N VAL A 48 17.92 9.30 -8.10
CA VAL A 48 17.85 8.07 -8.91
C VAL A 48 16.96 7.04 -8.21
N PHE A 49 15.82 6.71 -8.80
CA PHE A 49 15.10 5.48 -8.46
C PHE A 49 15.55 4.34 -9.40
N PHE A 50 16.15 3.29 -8.84
CA PHE A 50 16.53 2.09 -9.59
C PHE A 50 15.35 1.12 -9.67
N GLY A 51 14.27 1.51 -10.35
CA GLY A 51 13.10 0.64 -10.53
C GLY A 51 12.29 0.37 -9.25
N GLY A 52 12.51 1.16 -8.20
CA GLY A 52 11.85 1.02 -6.90
C GLY A 52 12.34 2.07 -5.90
N LEU A 53 11.85 1.98 -4.66
CA LEU A 53 12.31 2.84 -3.57
C LEU A 53 13.78 2.56 -3.20
N PRO A 54 14.53 3.57 -2.72
CA PRO A 54 15.88 3.37 -2.21
C PRO A 54 15.87 2.40 -1.01
N PRO A 55 16.94 1.61 -0.80
CA PRO A 55 17.01 0.63 0.29
C PRO A 55 16.69 1.22 1.67
N GLU A 56 17.12 2.46 1.92
CA GLU A 56 16.88 3.17 3.17
C GLU A 56 15.39 3.38 3.43
N ALA A 57 14.60 3.69 2.39
CA ALA A 57 13.16 3.84 2.50
C ALA A 57 12.48 2.48 2.75
N ILE A 58 12.97 1.42 2.10
CA ILE A 58 12.48 0.05 2.33
C ILE A 58 12.68 -0.37 3.79
N GLU A 59 13.87 -0.12 4.35
CA GLU A 59 14.16 -0.43 5.75
C GLU A 59 13.33 0.44 6.71
N ALA A 60 13.11 1.71 6.39
CA ALA A 60 12.22 2.57 7.18
C ALA A 60 10.77 2.05 7.21
N ILE A 61 10.25 1.57 6.07
CA ILE A 61 8.90 0.98 6.00
C ILE A 61 8.84 -0.30 6.82
N LYS A 62 9.84 -1.18 6.72
CA LYS A 62 9.90 -2.41 7.54
C LYS A 62 9.98 -2.11 9.03
N ALA A 63 10.78 -1.12 9.42
CA ALA A 63 10.92 -0.71 10.81
C ALA A 63 9.61 -0.15 11.38
N ALA A 64 8.89 0.67 10.61
CA ALA A 64 7.64 1.29 11.05
C ALA A 64 6.43 0.33 11.00
N TYR A 65 6.32 -0.50 9.97
CA TYR A 65 5.09 -1.24 9.66
C TYR A 65 5.28 -2.74 9.44
N GLY A 66 6.48 -3.29 9.65
CA GLY A 66 6.79 -4.69 9.32
C GLY A 66 5.94 -5.76 10.01
N MET A 67 5.20 -5.40 11.06
CA MET A 67 4.22 -6.28 11.70
C MET A 67 2.95 -6.49 10.88
N VAL A 68 2.56 -5.48 10.09
CA VAL A 68 1.33 -5.44 9.29
C VAL A 68 1.62 -5.53 7.80
N VAL A 69 2.77 -5.03 7.37
CA VAL A 69 3.15 -4.85 5.97
C VAL A 69 4.22 -5.85 5.57
N HIS A 70 3.96 -6.57 4.47
CA HIS A 70 4.95 -7.40 3.79
C HIS A 70 5.22 -6.80 2.40
N ILE A 71 6.46 -6.35 2.18
CA ILE A 71 6.89 -5.77 0.89
C ILE A 71 7.09 -6.90 -0.13
N LEU A 72 6.54 -6.74 -1.32
CA LEU A 72 6.78 -7.64 -2.46
C LEU A 72 7.95 -7.11 -3.28
N ASP A 73 8.93 -7.98 -3.51
CA ASP A 73 10.11 -7.71 -4.32
C ASP A 73 10.24 -8.80 -5.40
N PRO A 74 10.24 -8.46 -6.71
CA PRO A 74 10.09 -7.10 -7.25
C PRO A 74 8.67 -6.54 -7.05
N SER A 75 8.54 -5.22 -7.10
CA SER A 75 7.23 -4.55 -7.11
C SER A 75 6.44 -4.91 -8.37
N LYS A 76 5.13 -4.65 -8.34
CA LYS A 76 4.27 -4.78 -9.52
C LYS A 76 4.74 -3.83 -10.62
N ASP A 77 4.71 -4.30 -11.86
CA ASP A 77 5.11 -3.52 -13.03
C ASP A 77 4.36 -2.17 -13.08
N GLY A 78 5.11 -1.08 -13.31
CA GLY A 78 4.59 0.29 -13.29
C GLY A 78 4.46 0.94 -11.90
N PHE A 79 4.84 0.24 -10.82
CA PHE A 79 4.80 0.75 -9.44
C PHE A 79 6.19 0.70 -8.78
N ASN A 80 6.49 1.70 -7.97
CA ASN A 80 7.77 1.80 -7.23
C ASN A 80 7.77 0.96 -5.94
N LEU A 81 6.58 0.64 -5.42
CA LEU A 81 6.39 -0.16 -4.21
C LEU A 81 5.13 -1.01 -4.35
N THR A 82 5.20 -2.28 -3.98
CA THR A 82 4.01 -3.11 -3.76
C THR A 82 4.12 -3.80 -2.42
N VAL A 83 3.03 -3.75 -1.64
CA VAL A 83 2.96 -4.37 -0.33
C VAL A 83 1.68 -5.16 -0.14
N LYS A 84 1.75 -6.17 0.73
CA LYS A 84 0.60 -6.87 1.29
C LYS A 84 0.40 -6.41 2.72
N LEU A 85 -0.76 -5.84 3.02
CA LEU A 85 -1.19 -5.51 4.36
C LEU A 85 -2.00 -6.67 4.94
N ASN A 86 -1.64 -7.10 6.14
CA ASN A 86 -2.38 -8.06 6.93
C ASN A 86 -3.22 -7.32 7.98
N LEU A 87 -4.49 -7.09 7.66
CA LEU A 87 -5.43 -6.36 8.51
C LEU A 87 -5.67 -7.07 9.86
N SER A 88 -5.46 -8.39 9.94
CA SER A 88 -5.57 -9.13 11.22
C SER A 88 -4.45 -8.81 12.22
N LYS A 89 -3.38 -8.13 11.77
CA LYS A 89 -2.25 -7.70 12.58
C LYS A 89 -2.32 -6.23 12.95
N LEU A 90 -3.34 -5.52 12.49
CA LEU A 90 -3.61 -4.17 12.95
C LEU A 90 -3.91 -4.23 14.47
N PRO A 91 -3.47 -3.22 15.23
CA PRO A 91 -3.97 -3.08 16.59
C PRO A 91 -5.51 -3.02 16.55
N PRO A 92 -6.19 -3.54 17.58
CA PRO A 92 -7.62 -3.30 17.71
C PRO A 92 -7.85 -1.79 17.62
N GLU A 93 -8.89 -1.39 16.87
CA GLU A 93 -9.29 0.01 16.78
C GLU A 93 -9.27 0.59 18.19
N GLU A 94 -8.47 1.64 18.41
CA GLU A 94 -8.59 2.44 19.62
C GLU A 94 -9.99 3.03 19.53
N GLY A 95 -10.94 2.34 20.16
CA GLY A 95 -12.36 2.58 19.95
C GLY A 95 -12.61 4.06 20.07
N SER A 96 -13.39 4.59 19.14
CA SER A 96 -13.99 5.92 19.25
C SER A 96 -14.36 6.14 20.71
N THR A 97 -13.52 6.84 21.48
CA THR A 97 -13.90 7.31 22.80
C THR A 97 -14.86 8.43 22.50
N GLU A 98 -16.11 8.06 22.18
CA GLU A 98 -17.26 8.86 22.52
C GLU A 98 -17.10 9.13 24.01
N LEU A 99 -16.55 10.30 24.33
CA LEU A 99 -16.48 10.77 25.69
C LEU A 99 -17.91 10.68 26.25
N PRO A 100 -18.14 9.97 27.36
CA PRO A 100 -19.47 9.93 27.94
C PRO A 100 -19.80 11.34 28.46
N PHE A 101 -20.81 11.93 27.81
CA PHE A 101 -21.57 13.16 28.11
C PHE A 101 -20.91 14.50 27.76
#